data_AF-A0A515KLQ1-F1
#
_entry.id   AF-A0A515KLQ1-F1
#
_cell.length_a   1.000
_cell.length_b   1.000
_cell.length_c   1.000
_cell.angle_alpha   90.00
_cell.angle_beta   90.00
_cell.angle_gamma   90.00
#
_symmetry.space_group_name_H-M   'P 1'
#
loop_
_entity.id
_entity.type
_entity.pdbx_description
1 polymer ?
#
loop_
_entity_poly.entity_id
_entity_poly.type
_entity_poly.pdbx_seq_one_letter_code
_entity_poly.pdbx_strand_id
1 'polypeptide(L)' 'MKHATLENHDAQISQKHGATTLATLRKIYGKFFAAGLLDTATLDEVLPKLNETSLSQLRRDYETGHLNKKISKATPPAT' A
#
# COMPACT_ATOMS: atom_id res chain seq x y z
N MET A 1 -13.67 -24.82 1.24
CA MET A 1 -12.31 -24.32 0.90
C MET A 1 -12.39 -22.81 0.73
N LYS A 2 -12.17 -22.02 1.80
CA LYS A 2 -12.31 -20.55 1.76
C LYS A 2 -11.18 -19.87 2.54
N HIS A 3 -9.92 -20.03 2.13
CA HIS A 3 -8.81 -19.28 2.74
C HIS A 3 -7.72 -18.82 1.73
N ALA A 4 -7.88 -19.03 0.41
CA ALA A 4 -6.80 -18.79 -0.56
C ALA A 4 -6.77 -17.37 -1.19
N THR A 5 -7.78 -16.53 -0.97
CA THR A 5 -7.91 -15.27 -1.73
C THR A 5 -7.16 -14.09 -1.08
N LEU A 6 -7.01 -14.08 0.25
CA LEU A 6 -6.44 -12.94 0.98
C LEU A 6 -4.89 -12.93 0.96
N GLU A 7 -4.25 -14.08 1.12
CA GLU A 7 -2.77 -14.19 1.06
C GLU A 7 -2.22 -13.84 -0.32
N ASN A 8 -3.03 -14.03 -1.37
CA ASN A 8 -2.65 -13.70 -2.74
C ASN A 8 -2.68 -12.18 -3.01
N HIS A 9 -3.53 -11.41 -2.33
CA HIS A 9 -3.64 -9.97 -2.59
C HIS A 9 -2.42 -9.22 -2.06
N ASP A 10 -1.95 -9.55 -0.86
CA ASP A 10 -0.77 -8.89 -0.28
C ASP A 10 0.49 -9.18 -1.09
N ALA A 11 0.70 -10.44 -1.49
CA ALA A 11 1.83 -10.82 -2.34
C ALA A 11 1.83 -10.07 -3.68
N GLN A 12 0.66 -9.93 -4.33
CA GLN A 12 0.53 -9.18 -5.58
C GLN A 12 0.69 -7.66 -5.39
N ILE A 13 0.19 -7.11 -4.28
CA ILE A 13 0.39 -5.70 -3.92
C ILE A 13 1.88 -5.44 -3.72
N SER A 14 2.58 -6.30 -2.97
CA SER A 14 4.04 -6.20 -2.77
C SER A 14 4.79 -6.31 -4.09
N GLN A 15 4.46 -7.30 -4.93
CA GLN A 15 5.11 -7.49 -6.22
C GLN A 15 4.96 -6.28 -7.15
N LYS A 16 3.77 -5.68 -7.19
CA LYS A 16 3.45 -4.61 -8.15
C LYS A 16 3.77 -3.21 -7.64
N HIS A 17 3.64 -3.00 -6.34
CA HIS A 17 3.71 -1.68 -5.71
C HIS A 17 4.70 -1.62 -4.55
N GLY A 18 5.48 -2.68 -4.31
CA GLY A 18 6.40 -2.82 -3.18
C GLY A 18 7.36 -1.65 -3.03
N ALA A 19 7.89 -1.10 -4.13
CA ALA A 19 8.81 0.05 -4.10
C ALA A 19 8.15 1.40 -3.74
N THR A 20 6.82 1.46 -3.58
CA THR A 20 6.10 2.69 -3.24
C THR A 20 6.44 3.10 -1.80
N THR A 21 6.88 4.34 -1.60
CA THR A 21 7.23 4.84 -0.27
C THR A 21 6.01 5.13 0.60
N LEU A 22 6.17 5.03 1.92
CA LEU A 22 5.15 5.45 2.89
C LEU A 22 4.79 6.93 2.75
N ALA A 23 5.74 7.80 2.38
CA ALA A 23 5.46 9.19 2.06
C ALA A 23 4.36 9.32 0.99
N THR A 24 4.42 8.49 -0.05
CA THR A 24 3.44 8.47 -1.14
C THR A 24 2.11 7.90 -0.67
N LEU A 25 2.14 6.81 0.10
CA LEU A 25 0.93 6.19 0.64
C LEU A 25 0.20 7.09 1.64
N ARG A 26 0.93 7.87 2.44
CA ARG A 26 0.36 8.87 3.37
C ARG A 26 -0.29 10.05 2.65
N LYS A 27 0.13 10.38 1.42
CA LYS A 27 -0.60 11.35 0.58
C LYS A 27 -1.96 10.80 0.13
N ILE A 28 -2.06 9.48 -0.07
CA ILE A 28 -3.27 8.82 -0.57
C ILE A 28 -4.26 8.53 0.56
N TYR A 29 -3.77 7.96 1.65
CA TYR A 29 -4.58 7.43 2.76
C TYR A 29 -4.57 8.32 4.01
N GLY A 30 -3.73 9.35 4.02
CA GLY A 30 -3.57 10.30 5.13
C GLY A 30 -2.32 10.05 5.96
N LYS A 31 -1.89 11.09 6.70
CA LYS A 31 -0.63 11.11 7.48
C LYS A 31 -0.48 9.99 8.51
N PHE A 32 -1.59 9.38 8.94
CA PHE A 32 -1.60 8.31 9.93
C PHE A 32 -1.49 6.91 9.33
N PHE A 33 -1.46 6.79 7.99
CA PHE A 33 -1.20 5.51 7.35
C PHE A 33 0.18 4.98 7.77
N ALA A 34 0.20 3.78 8.34
CA ALA A 34 1.39 3.16 8.92
C ALA A 34 2.12 4.09 9.92
N ALA A 35 1.37 4.73 10.82
CA ALA A 35 1.92 5.64 11.82
C ALA A 35 3.07 5.00 12.63
N GLY A 36 4.14 5.76 12.87
CA GLY A 36 5.33 5.29 13.59
C GLY A 36 6.41 4.68 12.69
N LEU A 37 6.15 4.47 11.40
CA LEU A 37 7.15 4.02 10.43
C LEU A 37 7.77 5.19 9.63
N LEU A 38 8.96 4.99 9.09
CA LEU A 38 9.68 6.01 8.33
C LEU A 38 9.00 6.30 6.99
N ASP A 39 8.95 7.58 6.58
CA ASP A 39 8.41 7.99 5.28
C ASP A 39 9.15 7.38 4.08
N THR A 40 10.42 7.05 4.26
CA THR A 40 11.28 6.40 3.26
C THR A 40 11.07 4.90 3.16
N ALA A 41 10.40 4.28 4.14
CA ALA A 41 10.13 2.85 4.11
C ALA A 41 9.20 2.53 2.94
N THR A 42 9.48 1.41 2.29
CA THR A 42 8.74 0.95 1.12
C THR A 42 7.54 0.12 1.52
N LEU A 43 6.57 -0.01 0.61
CA LEU A 43 5.36 -0.81 0.84
C LEU A 43 5.72 -2.26 1.18
N ASP A 44 6.72 -2.84 0.51
CA ASP A 44 7.16 -4.22 0.77
C ASP A 44 7.63 -4.42 2.23
N GLU A 45 8.41 -3.47 2.75
CA GLU A 45 8.96 -3.54 4.12
C GLU A 45 7.90 -3.36 5.23
N VAL A 46 6.80 -2.68 4.90
CA VAL A 46 5.79 -2.25 5.88
C VAL A 46 4.47 -2.98 5.75
N LEU A 47 4.19 -3.62 4.61
CA LEU A 47 3.00 -4.44 4.37
C LEU A 47 2.75 -5.46 5.50
N PRO A 48 3.75 -6.24 5.98
CA PRO A 48 3.53 -7.18 7.08
C PRO A 48 3.35 -6.50 8.45
N LYS A 49 3.57 -5.19 8.56
CA LYS A 49 3.49 -4.39 9.80
C LYS A 49 2.25 -3.49 9.84
N LEU A 50 1.45 -3.47 8.77
CA LEU A 50 0.24 -2.63 8.72
C LEU A 50 -0.82 -3.11 9.71
N ASN A 51 -1.51 -2.17 10.33
CA ASN A 51 -2.72 -2.46 11.07
C ASN A 51 -3.87 -2.82 10.11
N GLU A 52 -4.91 -3.49 10.63
CA GLU A 52 -6.03 -3.98 9.83
C GLU A 52 -6.75 -2.87 9.05
N THR A 53 -6.87 -1.66 9.63
CA THR A 53 -7.51 -0.52 8.97
C THR A 53 -6.73 -0.09 7.72
N SER A 54 -5.41 0.11 7.84
CA SER A 54 -4.55 0.51 6.74
C SER A 54 -4.50 -0.57 5.66
N LEU A 55 -4.42 -1.84 6.08
CA LEU A 55 -4.40 -2.99 5.19
C LEU A 55 -5.72 -3.15 4.41
N SER A 56 -6.86 -2.94 5.08
CA SER A 56 -8.19 -3.02 4.44
C SER A 56 -8.39 -1.93 3.39
N GLN A 57 -7.92 -0.70 3.66
CA GLN A 57 -7.96 0.39 2.69
C GLN A 57 -7.11 0.09 1.45
N LEU A 58 -5.89 -0.41 1.68
CA LEU A 58 -4.95 -0.77 0.62
C LEU A 58 -5.49 -1.91 -0.26
N ARG A 59 -5.98 -3.00 0.36
CA ARG A 59 -6.57 -4.14 -0.34
C ARG A 59 -7.81 -3.74 -1.14
N ARG A 60 -8.72 -2.94 -0.56
CA ARG A 60 -9.92 -2.46 -1.27
C ARG A 60 -9.57 -1.64 -2.51
N ASP A 61 -8.58 -0.76 -2.41
CA ASP A 61 -8.14 0.01 -3.57
C ASP A 61 -7.43 -0.85 -4.62
N TYR A 62 -6.72 -1.90 -4.20
CA TYR A 62 -6.13 -2.88 -5.12
C TYR A 62 -7.22 -3.66 -5.86
N GLU A 63 -8.20 -4.21 -5.13
CA GLU A 63 -9.33 -4.97 -5.68
C GLU A 63 -10.19 -4.15 -6.63
N THR A 64 -10.40 -2.86 -6.33
CA THR A 64 -11.16 -1.95 -7.20
C THR A 64 -10.32 -1.37 -8.35
N GLY A 65 -9.04 -1.74 -8.47
CA GLY A 65 -8.12 -1.23 -9.51
C GLY A 65 -7.72 0.24 -9.32
N HIS A 66 -8.09 0.87 -8.21
CA HIS A 66 -7.81 2.27 -7.92
C HIS A 66 -6.40 2.52 -7.38
N LEU A 67 -5.77 1.51 -6.77
CA LEU A 67 -4.46 1.65 -6.11
C LEU A 67 -3.41 2.22 -7.06
N ASN A 68 -3.27 1.63 -8.25
CA ASN A 68 -2.30 2.07 -9.25
C ASN A 68 -2.52 3.55 -9.64
N LYS A 69 -3.78 3.93 -9.91
CA LYS A 69 -4.12 5.32 -10.29
C LYS A 69 -3.84 6.32 -9.18
N LYS A 70 -4.06 5.92 -7.91
CA LYS A 70 -3.76 6.75 -6.74
C LYS A 70 -2.26 6.93 -6.55
N ILE A 71 -1.48 5.85 -6.69
CA ILE A 71 -0.01 5.89 -6.61
C ILE A 71 0.56 6.78 -7.72
N SER A 72 0.19 6.56 -8.98
CA SER A 72 0.70 7.39 -10.09
C SER A 72 0.41 8.88 -9.95
N LYS A 73 -0.68 9.26 -9.26
CA LYS A 73 -1.01 10.67 -8.97
C LYS A 73 -0.21 11.24 -7.80
N ALA A 74 0.16 10.41 -6.83
CA ALA A 74 0.83 10.83 -5.60
C ALA A 74 2.35 10.77 -5.68
N THR A 75 2.88 9.92 -6.58
CA THR A 75 4.31 9.85 -6.89
C THR A 75 4.70 11.11 -7.67
N PRO A 76 5.61 11.95 -7.14
CA PRO A 76 6.13 13.07 -7.91
C PRO A 76 6.89 12.55 -9.14
N PRO A 77 6.90 13.29 -10.27
CA PRO A 77 7.76 12.94 -11.39
C PRO A 77 9.22 12.92 -10.91
N ALA A 78 9.93 11.84 -11.21
CA ALA A 78 11.35 11.74 -10.92
C ALA A 78 12.05 12.96 -11.56
N THR A 79 12.63 13.82 -10.71
CA THR A 79 13.41 14.98 -11.13
C THR A 79 14.87 14.58 -11.24
#